data_AF-A0A3P6G6I3-F1
#
_entry.id   AF-A0A3P6G6I3-F1
#
_cell.length_a   1.000
_cell.length_b   1.000
_cell.length_c   1.000
_cell.angle_alpha   90.00
_cell.angle_beta   90.00
_cell.angle_gamma   90.00
#
_symmetry.space_group_name_H-M   'P 1'
#
loop_
_entity.id
_entity.type
_entity.pdbx_description
1 polymer ?
#
loop_
_entity_poly.entity_id
_entity_poly.type
_entity_poly.pdbx_seq_one_letter_code
_entity_poly.pdbx_strand_id
1 'polypeptide(L)'
;MAAYIKKHFLLALMVLFLLVVSSYARFNMMVTKGDIESICNKENINHSLCFEILKPTLEITKLDFSGLANFLINYQSRNTSDTLKQIKMFEGNTTGADLKAVQLCEELYDDSLFHSDRALKVLATKDYDSLNIEVGFTLAYMDTCNDGLSTMKPTPQVIITKNSEISSMSSILRKSILFPPS
;
A
#
# COMPACT_ATOMS: atom_id res chain seq x y z
N MET A 1 -47.20 13.45 5.88
CA MET A 1 -45.86 13.81 5.34
C MET A 1 -44.72 13.25 6.20
N ALA A 2 -44.73 13.43 7.53
CA ALA A 2 -43.66 12.90 8.41
C ALA A 2 -43.46 11.37 8.35
N ALA A 3 -44.54 10.57 8.29
CA ALA A 3 -44.45 9.12 8.19
C ALA A 3 -43.88 8.62 6.84
N TYR A 4 -44.14 9.37 5.75
CA TYR A 4 -43.61 9.08 4.42
C TYR A 4 -42.10 9.36 4.37
N ILE A 5 -41.67 10.51 4.89
CA ILE A 5 -40.25 10.88 5.00
C ILE A 5 -39.50 9.87 5.89
N LYS A 6 -40.08 9.45 7.02
CA LYS A 6 -39.49 8.44 7.91
C LYS A 6 -39.34 7.08 7.23
N LYS A 7 -40.34 6.63 6.45
CA LYS A 7 -40.28 5.37 5.69
C LYS A 7 -39.20 5.41 4.59
N HIS A 8 -39.13 6.51 3.82
CA HIS A 8 -38.11 6.68 2.78
C HIS A 8 -36.70 6.85 3.36
N PHE A 9 -36.56 7.53 4.50
CA PHE A 9 -35.30 7.65 5.24
C PHE A 9 -34.81 6.30 5.77
N LEU A 10 -35.71 5.49 6.35
CA LEU A 10 -35.39 4.11 6.78
C LEU A 10 -35.02 3.22 5.59
N LEU A 11 -35.69 3.37 4.45
CA LEU A 11 -35.36 2.64 3.23
C LEU A 11 -33.97 3.03 2.69
N ALA A 12 -33.65 4.33 2.69
CA ALA A 12 -32.34 4.84 2.30
C ALA A 12 -31.24 4.32 3.24
N LEU A 13 -31.47 4.33 4.55
CA LEU A 13 -30.57 3.74 5.55
C LEU A 13 -30.36 2.24 5.33
N MET A 14 -31.41 1.47 5.03
CA MET A 14 -31.28 0.05 4.73
C MET A 14 -30.49 -0.21 3.45
N VAL A 15 -30.72 0.57 2.38
CA VAL A 15 -29.93 0.48 1.15
C VAL A 15 -28.46 0.82 1.45
N LEU A 16 -28.20 1.87 2.23
CA LEU A 16 -26.85 2.25 2.62
C LEU A 16 -26.17 1.13 3.43
N PHE A 17 -26.88 0.54 4.38
CA PHE A 17 -26.38 -0.57 5.18
C PHE A 17 -26.08 -1.81 4.33
N LEU A 18 -26.93 -2.13 3.34
CA LEU A 18 -26.71 -3.24 2.40
C LEU A 18 -25.49 -3.01 1.50
N LEU A 19 -25.28 -1.77 1.03
CA LEU A 19 -24.11 -1.40 0.25
C LEU A 19 -22.81 -1.54 1.07
N VAL A 20 -22.86 -1.16 2.35
CA VAL A 20 -21.72 -1.30 3.26
C VAL A 20 -21.45 -2.79 3.54
N VAL A 21 -22.46 -3.59 3.91
CA VAL A 21 -22.25 -5.03 4.21
C VAL A 21 -21.75 -5.80 2.97
N SER A 22 -22.20 -5.44 1.78
CA SER A 22 -21.77 -6.09 0.54
C SER A 22 -20.33 -5.74 0.13
N SER A 23 -19.78 -4.58 0.50
CA SER A 23 -18.36 -4.28 0.26
C SER A 23 -17.45 -5.11 1.17
N TYR A 24 -17.82 -5.32 2.44
CA TYR A 24 -17.06 -6.17 3.37
C TYR A 24 -17.08 -7.66 2.99
N ALA A 25 -18.16 -8.16 2.39
CA ALA A 25 -18.25 -9.56 1.97
C ALA A 25 -17.23 -9.92 0.88
N ARG A 26 -16.89 -8.97 0.00
CA ARG A 26 -15.97 -9.17 -1.14
C ARG A 26 -14.54 -9.48 -0.72
N PHE A 27 -14.12 -9.05 0.46
CA PHE A 27 -12.77 -9.32 0.94
C PHE A 27 -12.46 -10.80 1.19
N ASN A 28 -13.50 -11.63 1.35
CA ASN A 28 -13.37 -13.07 1.52
C ASN A 28 -13.57 -13.83 0.20
N MET A 29 -13.75 -13.12 -0.93
CA MET A 29 -13.80 -13.74 -2.26
C MET A 29 -12.38 -14.03 -2.74
N MET A 30 -12.22 -15.17 -3.42
CA MET A 30 -10.95 -15.53 -4.05
C MET A 30 -10.61 -14.57 -5.18
N VAL A 31 -9.33 -14.24 -5.28
CA VAL A 31 -8.77 -13.40 -6.34
C VAL A 31 -8.73 -14.19 -7.64
N THR A 32 -9.31 -13.61 -8.69
CA THR A 32 -9.28 -14.16 -10.04
C THR A 32 -8.18 -13.52 -10.89
N LYS A 33 -7.90 -14.10 -12.05
CA LYS A 33 -6.98 -13.49 -13.03
C LYS A 33 -7.51 -12.13 -13.53
N GLY A 34 -8.82 -12.02 -13.76
CA GLY A 34 -9.45 -10.76 -14.17
C GLY A 34 -9.31 -9.67 -13.12
N ASP A 35 -9.29 -10.05 -11.84
CA ASP A 35 -9.08 -9.13 -10.74
C ASP A 35 -7.68 -8.53 -10.74
N ILE A 36 -6.66 -9.37 -10.96
CA ILE A 36 -5.27 -8.93 -11.07
C ILE A 36 -5.10 -8.01 -12.28
N GLU A 37 -5.68 -8.36 -13.44
CA GLU A 37 -5.65 -7.50 -14.63
C GLU A 37 -6.34 -6.16 -14.35
N SER A 38 -7.48 -6.17 -13.66
CA SER A 38 -8.20 -4.94 -13.27
C SER A 38 -7.38 -4.06 -12.33
N ILE A 39 -6.69 -4.65 -11.35
CA ILE A 39 -5.82 -3.92 -10.42
C ILE A 39 -4.63 -3.32 -11.17
N CYS A 40 -3.91 -4.15 -11.95
CA CYS A 40 -2.66 -3.75 -12.58
C CYS A 40 -2.83 -2.79 -13.76
N ASN A 41 -4.03 -2.73 -14.37
CA ASN A 41 -4.33 -1.80 -15.45
C ASN A 41 -4.96 -0.47 -14.97
N LYS A 42 -5.10 -0.25 -13.67
CA LYS A 42 -5.60 1.04 -13.14
C LYS A 42 -4.59 2.15 -13.38
N GLU A 43 -5.11 3.34 -13.64
CA GLU A 43 -4.30 4.56 -13.72
C GLU A 43 -3.45 4.75 -12.45
N ASN A 44 -2.25 5.30 -12.64
CA ASN A 44 -1.26 5.55 -11.59
C ASN A 44 -0.73 4.28 -10.91
N ILE A 45 -0.77 3.14 -11.61
CA ILE A 45 -0.06 1.91 -11.23
C ILE A 45 1.11 1.69 -12.18
N ASN A 46 2.24 1.25 -11.65
CA ASN A 46 3.30 0.70 -12.48
C ASN A 46 2.88 -0.70 -12.94
N HIS A 47 2.36 -0.81 -14.16
CA HIS A 47 1.80 -2.06 -14.69
C HIS A 47 2.83 -3.20 -14.68
N SER A 48 4.08 -2.93 -15.08
CA SER A 48 5.14 -3.93 -15.15
C SER A 48 5.44 -4.51 -13.77
N LEU A 49 5.66 -3.63 -12.78
CA LEU A 49 5.92 -4.04 -11.41
C LEU A 49 4.71 -4.76 -10.80
N CYS A 50 3.49 -4.29 -11.09
CA CYS A 50 2.28 -4.94 -10.60
C CYS A 50 2.16 -6.38 -11.12
N PHE A 51 2.35 -6.61 -12.42
CA PHE A 51 2.32 -7.96 -12.98
C PHE A 51 3.50 -8.82 -12.56
N GLU A 52 4.64 -8.23 -12.19
CA GLU A 52 5.75 -8.96 -11.60
C GLU A 52 5.40 -9.47 -10.20
N ILE A 53 4.88 -8.60 -9.33
CA ILE A 53 4.49 -8.91 -7.95
C ILE A 53 3.29 -9.86 -7.92
N LEU A 54 2.25 -9.54 -8.69
CA LEU A 54 0.98 -10.25 -8.76
C LEU A 54 0.93 -11.24 -9.92
N LYS A 55 2.08 -11.74 -10.36
CA LYS A 55 2.13 -12.75 -11.41
C LYS A 55 1.14 -13.86 -11.04
N PRO A 56 0.17 -14.19 -11.92
CA PRO A 56 -0.90 -15.13 -11.59
C PRO A 56 -0.31 -16.53 -11.47
N THR A 57 0.18 -16.85 -10.29
CA THR A 57 0.63 -18.17 -9.87
C THR A 57 -0.52 -18.88 -9.15
N LEU A 58 -0.40 -20.20 -9.03
CA LEU A 58 -1.36 -20.99 -8.26
C LEU A 58 -1.47 -20.54 -6.79
N GLU A 59 -0.43 -19.90 -6.26
CA GLU A 59 -0.44 -19.37 -4.89
C GLU A 59 -1.29 -18.10 -4.79
N ILE A 60 -1.09 -17.13 -5.69
CA ILE A 60 -1.84 -15.86 -5.69
C ILE A 60 -3.32 -16.09 -5.98
N THR A 61 -3.67 -16.97 -6.92
CA THR A 61 -5.08 -17.23 -7.28
C THR A 61 -5.86 -18.03 -6.22
N LYS A 62 -5.18 -18.54 -5.19
CA LYS A 62 -5.81 -19.18 -4.02
C LYS A 62 -6.07 -18.20 -2.88
N LEU A 63 -5.54 -16.98 -2.95
CA LEU A 63 -5.77 -15.96 -1.93
C LEU A 63 -7.15 -15.36 -2.11
N ASP A 64 -7.81 -15.05 -1.00
CA ASP A 64 -8.84 -14.03 -0.99
C ASP A 64 -8.21 -12.63 -0.97
N PHE A 65 -9.00 -11.58 -1.12
CA PHE A 65 -8.47 -10.20 -1.11
C PHE A 65 -7.79 -9.84 0.21
N SER A 66 -8.24 -10.41 1.34
CA SER A 66 -7.55 -10.25 2.63
C SER A 66 -6.15 -10.88 2.59
N GLY A 67 -6.03 -12.10 2.06
CA GLY A 67 -4.77 -12.80 1.87
C GLY A 67 -3.86 -12.09 0.88
N LEU A 68 -4.42 -11.52 -0.18
CA LEU A 68 -3.69 -10.69 -1.15
C LEU A 68 -3.12 -9.42 -0.50
N ALA A 69 -3.93 -8.71 0.31
CA ALA A 69 -3.46 -7.55 1.06
C ALA A 69 -2.34 -7.94 2.03
N ASN A 70 -2.50 -9.03 2.78
CA ASN A 70 -1.46 -9.55 3.67
C ASN A 70 -0.17 -9.88 2.90
N PHE A 71 -0.27 -10.54 1.74
CA PHE A 71 0.87 -10.84 0.88
C PHE A 71 1.61 -9.57 0.45
N LEU A 72 0.87 -8.57 -0.05
CA LEU A 72 1.42 -7.30 -0.53
C LEU A 72 2.08 -6.49 0.60
N ILE A 73 1.47 -6.41 1.79
CA ILE A 73 2.06 -5.74 2.95
C ILE A 73 3.40 -6.39 3.32
N ASN A 74 3.44 -7.72 3.41
CA ASN A 74 4.67 -8.44 3.73
C ASN A 74 5.72 -8.36 2.62
N TYR A 75 5.29 -8.28 1.35
CA TYR A 75 6.20 -8.09 0.23
C TYR A 75 6.83 -6.70 0.27
N GLN A 76 6.03 -5.65 0.50
CA GLN A 76 6.51 -4.29 0.66
C GLN A 76 7.44 -4.15 1.86
N SER A 77 7.03 -4.65 3.04
CA SER A 77 7.83 -4.59 4.27
C SER A 77 9.21 -5.23 4.11
N ARG A 78 9.31 -6.35 3.38
CA ARG A 78 10.61 -6.97 3.05
C ARG A 78 11.49 -6.05 2.19
N ASN A 79 10.93 -5.45 1.13
CA ASN A 79 11.66 -4.51 0.27
C ASN A 79 12.08 -3.24 1.02
N THR A 80 11.22 -2.73 1.91
CA THR A 80 11.53 -1.62 2.82
C THR A 80 12.69 -1.98 3.74
N SER A 81 12.61 -3.11 4.44
CA SER A 81 13.67 -3.59 5.34
C SER A 81 15.01 -3.80 4.61
N ASP A 82 14.99 -4.39 3.42
CA ASP A 82 16.22 -4.63 2.66
C ASP A 82 16.84 -3.34 2.11
N THR A 83 16.02 -2.34 1.78
CA THR A 83 16.53 -1.03 1.37
C THR A 83 17.01 -0.20 2.56
N LEU A 84 16.37 -0.30 3.73
CA LEU A 84 16.85 0.31 4.96
C LEU A 84 18.27 -0.15 5.32
N LYS A 85 18.59 -1.44 5.14
CA LYS A 85 19.97 -1.94 5.32
C LYS A 85 20.96 -1.25 4.36
N GLN A 86 20.54 -0.96 3.13
CA GLN A 86 21.36 -0.25 2.16
C GLN A 86 21.52 1.22 2.51
N ILE A 87 20.46 1.87 3.03
CA ILE A 87 20.49 3.25 3.53
C ILE A 87 21.46 3.35 4.71
N LYS A 88 21.37 2.47 5.71
CA LYS A 88 22.29 2.43 6.86
C LYS A 88 23.76 2.25 6.41
N MET A 89 24.02 1.40 5.42
CA MET A 89 25.36 1.26 4.85
C MET A 89 25.82 2.51 4.09
N PHE A 90 24.91 3.18 3.39
CA PHE A 90 25.19 4.42 2.66
C PHE A 90 25.43 5.59 3.62
N GLU A 91 24.66 5.69 4.70
CA GLU A 91 24.80 6.67 5.78
C GLU A 91 26.20 6.62 6.39
N GLY A 92 26.71 5.43 6.72
CA GLY A 92 28.05 5.25 7.27
C GLY A 92 29.19 5.74 6.37
N ASN A 93 28.92 5.99 5.08
CA ASN A 93 29.85 6.55 4.11
C ASN A 93 29.54 8.01 3.73
N THR A 94 28.46 8.59 4.28
CA THR A 94 28.00 9.94 3.97
C THR A 94 28.48 10.92 5.04
N THR A 95 28.90 12.12 4.63
CA THR A 95 29.38 13.16 5.56
C THR A 95 28.86 14.54 5.17
N GLY A 96 29.03 15.52 6.07
CA GLY A 96 28.72 16.92 5.77
C GLY A 96 27.21 17.17 5.66
N ALA A 97 26.83 18.03 4.71
CA ALA A 97 25.45 18.49 4.57
C ALA A 97 24.46 17.37 4.15
N ASP A 98 24.96 16.35 3.45
CA ASP A 98 24.14 15.26 2.92
C ASP A 98 23.72 14.25 3.99
N LEU A 99 24.47 14.15 5.10
CA LEU A 99 24.21 13.17 6.16
C LEU A 99 22.78 13.31 6.73
N LYS A 100 22.29 14.54 6.89
CA LYS A 100 20.94 14.78 7.41
C LYS A 100 19.85 14.23 6.49
N ALA A 101 20.04 14.31 5.17
CA ALA A 101 19.07 13.77 4.22
C ALA A 101 19.02 12.24 4.29
N VAL A 102 20.18 11.59 4.45
CA VAL A 102 20.25 10.13 4.59
C VAL A 102 19.66 9.67 5.93
N GLN A 103 19.93 10.37 7.03
CA GLN A 103 19.35 10.09 8.35
C GLN A 103 17.83 10.21 8.35
N LEU A 104 17.29 11.26 7.72
CA LEU A 104 15.85 11.40 7.55
C LEU A 104 15.27 10.23 6.76
N CYS A 105 15.92 9.80 5.67
CA CYS A 105 15.50 8.61 4.94
C CYS A 105 15.50 7.35 5.82
N GLU A 106 16.52 7.16 6.66
CA GLU A 106 16.57 6.04 7.59
C GLU A 106 15.36 6.03 8.54
N GLU A 107 15.08 7.17 9.19
CA GLU A 107 13.94 7.34 10.09
C GLU A 107 12.61 7.03 9.39
N LEU A 108 12.41 7.59 8.19
CA LEU A 108 11.21 7.36 7.37
C LEU A 108 11.02 5.89 6.97
N TYR A 109 12.11 5.14 6.79
CA TYR A 109 12.07 3.71 6.51
C TYR A 109 11.74 2.88 7.75
N ASP A 110 12.33 3.20 8.90
CA ASP A 110 11.97 2.56 10.18
C ASP A 110 10.48 2.83 10.52
N ASP A 111 9.99 4.05 10.30
CA ASP A 111 8.57 4.39 10.45
C ASP A 111 7.69 3.62 9.46
N SER A 112 8.12 3.45 8.21
CA SER A 112 7.39 2.65 7.22
C SER A 112 7.23 1.19 7.66
N LEU A 113 8.23 0.61 8.33
CA LEU A 113 8.14 -0.74 8.89
C LEU A 113 7.15 -0.78 10.06
N PHE A 114 7.17 0.22 10.94
CA PHE A 114 6.18 0.35 12.01
C PHE A 114 4.73 0.43 11.46
N HIS A 115 4.51 1.19 10.40
CA HIS A 115 3.20 1.27 9.74
C HIS A 115 2.83 -0.03 9.02
N SER A 116 3.80 -0.80 8.51
CA SER A 116 3.54 -2.13 7.96
C SER A 116 3.00 -3.10 9.03
N ASP A 117 3.58 -3.07 10.24
CA ASP A 117 3.09 -3.88 11.36
C ASP A 117 1.68 -3.46 11.81
N ARG A 118 1.40 -2.16 11.79
CA ARG A 118 0.05 -1.63 12.05
C ARG A 118 -0.94 -2.05 10.97
N ALA A 119 -0.55 -1.98 9.70
CA ALA A 119 -1.34 -2.42 8.56
C ALA A 119 -1.80 -3.87 8.72
N LEU A 120 -0.92 -4.77 9.17
CA LEU A 120 -1.27 -6.16 9.45
C LEU A 120 -2.32 -6.29 10.57
N LYS A 121 -2.20 -5.48 11.65
CA LYS A 121 -3.16 -5.48 12.76
C LYS A 121 -4.55 -4.98 12.35
N VAL A 122 -4.61 -3.89 11.58
CA VAL A 122 -5.89 -3.33 11.10
C VAL A 122 -6.54 -4.21 10.02
N LEU A 123 -5.73 -4.90 9.20
CA LEU A 123 -6.22 -5.91 8.27
C LEU A 123 -6.90 -7.06 9.01
N ALA A 124 -6.33 -7.53 10.13
CA ALA A 124 -6.91 -8.60 10.94
C ALA A 124 -8.28 -8.20 11.54
N THR A 125 -8.49 -6.91 11.82
CA THR A 125 -9.79 -6.38 12.27
C THR A 125 -10.71 -5.96 11.12
N LYS A 126 -10.32 -6.19 9.86
CA LYS A 126 -11.06 -5.79 8.65
C LYS A 126 -11.36 -4.29 8.58
N ASP A 127 -10.52 -3.46 9.21
CA ASP A 127 -10.61 -2.01 9.15
C ASP A 127 -9.85 -1.51 7.92
N TYR A 128 -10.53 -1.56 6.77
CA TYR A 128 -9.94 -1.25 5.47
C TYR A 128 -9.67 0.24 5.25
N ASP A 129 -10.40 1.10 5.95
CA ASP A 129 -10.17 2.55 5.91
C ASP A 129 -8.86 2.89 6.64
N SER A 130 -8.69 2.36 7.86
CA SER A 130 -7.42 2.48 8.59
C SER A 130 -6.29 1.80 7.82
N LEU A 131 -6.53 0.62 7.24
CA LEU A 131 -5.53 -0.06 6.41
C LEU A 131 -5.04 0.83 5.27
N ASN A 132 -5.95 1.49 4.54
CA ASN A 132 -5.61 2.41 3.46
C ASN A 132 -4.78 3.62 3.96
N ILE A 133 -4.99 4.06 5.20
CA ILE A 133 -4.17 5.10 5.83
C ILE A 133 -2.78 4.58 6.17
N GLU A 134 -2.67 3.43 6.85
CA GLU A 134 -1.39 2.85 7.27
C GLU A 134 -0.45 2.62 6.08
N VAL A 135 -0.96 2.03 4.99
CA VAL A 135 -0.16 1.77 3.78
C VAL A 135 0.15 3.05 2.99
N GLY A 136 -0.64 4.10 3.21
CA GLY A 136 -0.46 5.42 2.59
C GLY A 136 0.75 6.18 3.12
N PHE A 137 1.11 5.96 4.40
CA PHE A 137 2.30 6.59 4.99
C PHE A 137 3.58 6.19 4.28
N THR A 138 3.76 4.89 3.98
CA THR A 138 4.94 4.40 3.26
C THR A 138 5.16 5.14 1.94
N LEU A 139 4.09 5.41 1.18
CA LEU A 139 4.20 6.19 -0.07
C LEU A 139 4.73 7.60 0.20
N ALA A 140 4.11 8.32 1.14
CA ALA A 140 4.51 9.69 1.47
C ALA A 140 5.96 9.77 2.00
N TYR A 141 6.37 8.77 2.76
CA TYR A 141 7.72 8.67 3.32
C TYR A 141 8.77 8.40 2.25
N MET A 142 8.50 7.50 1.29
CA MET A 142 9.40 7.26 0.16
C MET A 142 9.57 8.52 -0.72
N ASP A 143 8.47 9.25 -0.96
CA ASP A 143 8.51 10.49 -1.74
C ASP A 143 9.30 11.59 -1.00
N THR A 144 9.08 11.73 0.31
CA THR A 144 9.84 12.68 1.15
C THR A 144 11.34 12.34 1.19
N CYS A 145 11.67 11.05 1.28
CA CYS A 145 13.06 10.61 1.20
C CYS A 145 13.67 10.93 -0.16
N ASN A 146 12.95 10.71 -1.27
CA ASN A 146 13.40 11.09 -2.61
C ASN A 146 13.70 12.58 -2.73
N ASP A 147 12.85 13.45 -2.18
CA ASP A 147 13.06 14.90 -2.20
C ASP A 147 14.38 15.27 -1.54
N GLY A 148 14.69 14.67 -0.39
CA GLY A 148 15.97 14.86 0.31
C GLY A 148 17.16 14.37 -0.53
N LEU A 149 17.12 13.12 -0.98
CA LEU A 149 18.22 12.49 -1.72
C LEU A 149 18.50 13.16 -3.07
N SER A 150 17.47 13.73 -3.72
CA SER A 150 17.60 14.41 -5.01
C SER A 150 18.44 15.69 -4.94
N THR A 151 18.62 16.25 -3.75
CA THR A 151 19.46 17.44 -3.54
C THR A 151 20.96 17.12 -3.42
N MET A 152 21.30 15.86 -3.17
CA MET A 152 22.67 15.40 -2.93
C MET A 152 23.52 15.34 -4.21
N LYS A 153 24.85 15.45 -4.05
CA LYS A 153 25.81 15.31 -5.16
C LYS A 153 26.98 14.39 -4.77
N PRO A 154 27.12 13.21 -5.38
CA PRO A 154 26.25 12.65 -6.42
C PRO A 154 24.90 12.18 -5.87
N THR A 155 23.87 12.22 -6.70
CA THR A 155 22.53 11.73 -6.35
C THR A 155 22.53 10.20 -6.23
N PRO A 156 22.04 9.62 -5.12
CA PRO A 156 22.03 8.17 -4.90
C PRO A 156 20.88 7.49 -5.66
N GLN A 157 21.03 7.39 -6.98
CA GLN A 157 19.97 6.91 -7.89
C GLN A 157 19.45 5.51 -7.54
N VAL A 158 20.30 4.63 -7.01
CA VAL A 158 19.90 3.27 -6.61
C VAL A 158 18.83 3.30 -5.51
N ILE A 159 18.99 4.19 -4.52
CA ILE A 159 18.01 4.34 -3.43
C ILE A 159 16.74 5.00 -3.95
N ILE A 160 16.86 6.02 -4.82
CA ILE A 160 15.70 6.68 -5.44
C ILE A 160 14.83 5.71 -6.24
N THR A 161 15.46 4.81 -7.01
CA THR A 161 14.72 3.77 -7.75
C THR A 161 13.96 2.85 -6.80
N LYS A 162 14.60 2.41 -5.70
CA LYS A 162 13.96 1.56 -4.69
C LYS A 162 12.80 2.24 -3.98
N ASN A 163 12.95 3.52 -3.61
CA ASN A 163 11.87 4.34 -3.08
C ASN A 163 10.67 4.35 -4.04
N SER A 164 10.93 4.56 -5.34
CA SER A 164 9.88 4.62 -6.37
C SER A 164 9.15 3.27 -6.56
N GLU A 165 9.89 2.16 -6.47
CA GLU A 165 9.32 0.81 -6.49
C GLU A 165 8.43 0.58 -5.25
N ILE A 166 8.90 0.94 -4.05
CA ILE A 166 8.14 0.81 -2.80
C ILE A 166 6.89 1.71 -2.80
N SER A 167 6.98 2.95 -3.29
CA SER A 167 5.80 3.82 -3.51
C SER A 167 4.81 3.17 -4.47
N SER A 168 5.30 2.54 -5.55
CA SER A 168 4.44 1.82 -6.49
C SER A 168 3.76 0.62 -5.83
N MET A 169 4.43 -0.10 -4.93
CA MET A 169 3.83 -1.18 -4.13
C MET A 169 2.70 -0.66 -3.24
N SER A 170 2.86 0.50 -2.58
CA SER A 170 1.78 1.14 -1.82
C SER A 170 0.56 1.42 -2.70
N SER A 171 0.80 1.95 -3.91
CA SER A 171 -0.28 2.25 -4.85
C SER A 171 -1.03 0.98 -5.27
N ILE A 172 -0.31 -0.10 -5.60
CA ILE A 172 -0.92 -1.40 -5.93
C ILE A 172 -1.79 -1.89 -4.77
N LEU A 173 -1.23 -1.93 -3.56
CA LEU A 173 -1.93 -2.37 -2.35
C LEU A 173 -3.20 -1.57 -2.09
N ARG A 174 -3.13 -0.23 -2.15
CA ARG A 174 -4.30 0.64 -1.98
C ARG A 174 -5.37 0.38 -3.02
N LYS A 175 -5.01 0.13 -4.29
CA LYS A 175 -5.99 -0.21 -5.34
C LYS A 175 -6.62 -1.59 -5.14
N SER A 176 -5.90 -2.54 -4.55
CA SER A 176 -6.43 -3.86 -4.17
C SER A 176 -7.41 -3.76 -3.00
N ILE A 177 -7.21 -2.84 -2.06
CA ILE A 177 -8.07 -2.64 -0.88
C ILE A 177 -9.30 -1.78 -1.18
N LEU A 178 -9.13 -0.62 -1.83
CA LEU A 178 -10.21 0.34 -2.02
C LEU A 178 -11.24 -0.08 -3.06
N PHE A 179 -10.86 -0.99 -3.96
CA PHE A 179 -11.65 -1.36 -5.13
C PHE A 179 -11.38 -2.82 -5.50
N PRO A 180 -11.76 -3.79 -4.65
CA PRO A 180 -11.76 -5.18 -5.05
C PRO A 180 -12.65 -5.31 -6.30
N PRO A 181 -12.11 -5.76 -7.44
CA PRO A 181 -12.86 -5.96 -8.67
C PRO A 181 -14.06 -6.88 -8.47
N SER A 182 -15.07 -6.69 -9.33
CA SER A 182 -16.43 -7.23 -9.25
C SER A 182 -16.60 -8.56 -9.96
#